data_AF-A0A370GGB1-F1
#
_entry.id   AF-A0A370GGB1-F1
#
_cell.length_a   1.000
_cell.length_b   1.000
_cell.length_c   1.000
_cell.angle_alpha   90.00
_cell.angle_beta   90.00
_cell.angle_gamma   90.00
#
_symmetry.space_group_name_H-M   'P 1'
#
loop_
_entity.id
_entity.type
_entity.pdbx_description
1 polymer ?
#
loop_
_entity_poly.entity_id
_entity_poly.type
_entity_poly.pdbx_seq_one_letter_code
_entity_poly.pdbx_strand_id
1 'polypeptide(L)'
;MEWYHIGAFTFPATWGAFVFSGVLAVLLTYLIKQGKLADIYSNALLLLLASWKLSQLIFDFQGTVSNPISLLYFHGGRKGFIFGLALTMLYLYRKIEKERFSTAILFGITVYQVMLYELASRILNNQTGIGFYASLAVFVVVALFVWRKWNDRMWMFQMSILFLLLQGIIYALEGKLASFSMLVYLVLFGVFAILLKKEVKI
;
A
#
# COMPACT_ATOMS: atom_id res chain seq x y z
N MET A 1 -1.97 -0.93 -19.28
CA MET A 1 -1.27 -1.63 -18.19
C MET A 1 -0.09 -2.29 -18.86
N GLU A 2 1.10 -1.77 -18.61
CA GLU A 2 2.33 -2.26 -19.24
C GLU A 2 2.81 -3.53 -18.57
N TRP A 3 3.41 -4.42 -19.36
CA TRP A 3 4.00 -5.68 -18.93
C TRP A 3 5.51 -5.65 -19.18
N TYR A 4 6.28 -6.10 -18.21
CA TYR A 4 7.73 -6.17 -18.28
C TYR A 4 8.19 -7.62 -18.36
N HIS A 5 9.25 -7.84 -19.12
CA HIS A 5 9.83 -9.16 -19.36
C HIS A 5 11.27 -9.21 -18.86
N ILE A 6 11.61 -10.24 -18.08
CA ILE A 6 12.98 -10.57 -17.66
C ILE A 6 13.20 -12.03 -18.02
N GLY A 7 13.90 -12.28 -19.13
CA GLY A 7 14.01 -13.64 -19.69
C GLY A 7 12.63 -14.23 -20.00
N ALA A 8 12.33 -15.41 -19.44
CA ALA A 8 11.02 -16.06 -19.59
C ALA A 8 9.95 -15.55 -18.61
N PHE A 9 10.31 -14.70 -17.64
CA PHE A 9 9.39 -14.20 -16.62
C PHE A 9 8.72 -12.90 -17.08
N THR A 10 7.40 -12.85 -17.00
CA THR A 10 6.59 -11.68 -17.37
C THR A 10 5.78 -11.22 -16.17
N PHE A 11 5.83 -9.93 -15.84
CA PHE A 11 5.07 -9.37 -14.73
C PHE A 11 4.50 -8.00 -15.07
N PRO A 12 3.36 -7.62 -14.48
CA PRO A 12 2.76 -6.32 -14.74
C PRO A 12 3.49 -5.21 -14.00
N ALA A 13 3.52 -4.01 -14.59
CA ALA A 13 4.09 -2.78 -14.01
C ALA A 13 3.65 -2.53 -12.56
N THR A 14 2.40 -2.86 -12.22
CA THR A 14 1.84 -2.67 -10.87
C THR A 14 2.54 -3.52 -9.81
N TRP A 15 3.08 -4.69 -10.15
CA TRP A 15 3.85 -5.49 -9.19
C TRP A 15 5.21 -4.88 -8.92
N GLY A 16 5.88 -4.43 -9.98
CA GLY A 16 7.13 -3.70 -9.86
C GLY A 16 6.96 -2.48 -8.95
N ALA A 17 5.92 -1.67 -9.20
CA ALA A 17 5.58 -0.51 -8.38
C ALA A 17 5.29 -0.87 -6.91
N PHE A 18 4.55 -1.95 -6.66
CA PHE A 18 4.22 -2.39 -5.30
C PHE A 18 5.46 -2.85 -4.52
N VAL A 19 6.31 -3.68 -5.14
CA VAL A 19 7.55 -4.15 -4.51
C VAL A 19 8.51 -2.98 -4.28
N PHE A 20 8.71 -2.13 -5.30
CA PHE A 20 9.57 -0.96 -5.21
C PHE A 20 9.15 -0.01 -4.08
N SER A 21 7.87 0.37 -4.03
CA SER A 21 7.34 1.23 -2.98
C SER A 21 7.43 0.59 -1.59
N GLY A 22 7.18 -0.72 -1.47
CA GLY A 22 7.31 -1.45 -0.22
C GLY A 22 8.75 -1.46 0.31
N VAL A 23 9.74 -1.74 -0.55
CA VAL A 23 11.16 -1.70 -0.19
C VAL A 23 11.56 -0.30 0.28
N LEU A 24 11.19 0.75 -0.46
CA LEU A 24 11.48 2.13 -0.06
C LEU A 24 10.80 2.53 1.26
N ALA A 25 9.57 2.07 1.50
CA ALA A 25 8.87 2.31 2.76
C ALA A 25 9.59 1.65 3.95
N VAL A 26 10.06 0.40 3.79
CA VAL A 26 10.88 -0.29 4.80
C VAL A 26 12.22 0.42 4.99
N LEU A 27 12.89 0.85 3.91
CA LEU A 27 14.13 1.61 4.03
C LEU A 27 13.91 2.92 4.79
N LEU A 28 12.81 3.63 4.52
CA LEU A 28 12.43 4.82 5.29
C LEU A 28 12.33 4.49 6.78
N THR A 29 11.77 3.34 7.16
CA THR A 29 11.66 2.93 8.57
C THR A 29 13.00 2.73 9.28
N TYR A 30 14.02 2.24 8.57
CA TYR A 30 15.38 2.18 9.09
C TYR A 30 16.03 3.56 9.19
N LEU A 31 15.81 4.43 8.20
CA LEU A 31 16.37 5.80 8.19
C LEU A 31 15.84 6.66 9.34
N ILE A 32 14.56 6.49 9.69
CA ILE A 32 13.93 7.16 10.82
C ILE A 32 14.24 6.50 12.19
N LYS A 33 15.17 5.54 12.22
CA LYS A 33 15.62 4.78 13.40
C LYS A 33 14.51 4.02 14.14
N GLN A 34 13.48 3.57 13.41
CA GLN A 34 12.35 2.81 13.95
C GLN A 34 12.50 1.32 13.62
N GLY A 35 13.60 0.69 14.05
CA GLY A 35 13.94 -0.70 13.68
C GLY A 35 12.83 -1.71 13.99
N LYS A 36 12.20 -1.61 15.17
CA LYS A 36 11.06 -2.47 15.53
C LYS A 36 9.86 -2.28 14.59
N LEU A 37 9.60 -1.04 14.17
CA LEU A 37 8.54 -0.75 13.21
C LEU A 37 8.89 -1.27 11.81
N ALA A 38 10.18 -1.23 11.43
CA ALA A 38 10.68 -1.83 10.19
C ALA A 38 10.39 -3.32 10.13
N ASP A 39 10.62 -4.04 11.23
CA ASP A 39 10.34 -5.48 11.33
C ASP A 39 8.82 -5.74 11.23
N ILE A 40 8.00 -4.96 11.93
CA ILE A 40 6.53 -5.11 11.87
C ILE A 40 6.01 -4.80 10.47
N TYR A 41 6.51 -3.74 9.84
CA TYR A 41 6.06 -3.28 8.52
C TYR A 41 6.50 -4.23 7.40
N SER A 42 7.75 -4.68 7.42
CA SER A 42 8.26 -5.66 6.46
C SER A 42 7.51 -6.99 6.58
N ASN A 43 7.24 -7.47 7.81
CA ASN A 43 6.40 -8.64 8.03
C ASN A 43 4.98 -8.46 7.51
N ALA A 44 4.39 -7.27 7.67
CA ALA A 44 3.06 -6.97 7.12
C ALA A 44 3.07 -7.00 5.57
N LEU A 45 4.10 -6.44 4.93
CA LEU A 45 4.25 -6.49 3.47
C LEU A 45 4.47 -7.91 2.95
N LEU A 46 5.31 -8.70 3.62
CA LEU A 46 5.54 -10.09 3.28
C LEU A 46 4.26 -10.92 3.45
N LEU A 47 3.51 -10.69 4.53
CA LEU A 47 2.22 -11.33 4.75
C LEU A 47 1.24 -10.98 3.63
N LEU A 48 1.15 -9.71 3.24
CA LEU A 48 0.30 -9.26 2.13
C LEU A 48 0.69 -9.94 0.81
N LEU A 49 1.98 -9.95 0.47
CA LEU A 49 2.49 -10.56 -0.76
C LEU A 49 2.25 -12.07 -0.78
N ALA A 50 2.59 -12.76 0.30
CA ALA A 50 2.43 -14.20 0.41
C ALA A 50 0.96 -14.60 0.34
N SER A 51 0.09 -13.97 1.12
CA SER A 51 -1.34 -14.26 1.12
C SER A 51 -2.02 -13.90 -0.22
N TRP A 52 -1.58 -12.82 -0.87
CA TRP A 52 -2.07 -12.47 -2.21
C TRP A 52 -1.71 -13.54 -3.24
N LYS A 53 -0.46 -14.00 -3.25
CA LYS A 53 0.00 -15.04 -4.19
C LYS A 53 -0.61 -16.41 -3.89
N LEU A 54 -0.64 -16.80 -2.62
CA LEU A 54 -1.18 -18.08 -2.17
C LEU A 54 -2.71 -18.13 -2.17
N SER A 55 -3.39 -17.01 -2.41
CA SER A 55 -4.85 -16.97 -2.51
C SER A 55 -5.41 -17.90 -3.59
N GLN A 56 -4.63 -18.24 -4.63
CA GLN A 56 -5.04 -19.21 -5.64
C GLN A 56 -5.34 -20.58 -5.02
N LEU A 57 -4.58 -21.02 -4.01
CA LEU A 57 -4.84 -22.29 -3.32
C LEU A 57 -6.22 -22.30 -2.65
N ILE A 58 -6.70 -21.13 -2.21
CA ILE A 58 -7.98 -20.98 -1.53
C ILE A 58 -9.13 -20.87 -2.54
N PHE A 59 -8.93 -20.09 -3.61
CA PHE A 59 -9.99 -19.78 -4.57
C PHE A 59 -10.05 -20.73 -5.79
N ASP A 60 -8.98 -21.47 -6.06
CA ASP A 60 -8.85 -22.45 -7.15
C ASP A 60 -7.93 -23.61 -6.72
N PHE A 61 -8.35 -24.33 -5.67
CA PHE A 61 -7.58 -25.45 -5.13
C PHE A 61 -7.36 -26.55 -6.17
N GLN A 62 -8.42 -26.95 -6.89
CA GLN A 62 -8.36 -28.04 -7.86
C GLN A 62 -7.45 -27.70 -9.05
N GLY A 63 -7.51 -26.47 -9.57
CA GLY A 63 -6.60 -26.01 -10.62
C GLY A 63 -5.15 -25.95 -10.13
N THR A 64 -4.92 -25.52 -8.90
CA THR A 64 -3.56 -25.42 -8.33
C THR A 64 -2.93 -26.80 -8.09
N VAL A 65 -3.69 -27.76 -7.54
CA VAL A 65 -3.17 -29.12 -7.31
C VAL A 65 -2.89 -29.83 -8.63
N SER A 66 -3.74 -29.61 -9.64
CA SER A 66 -3.56 -30.21 -10.97
C SER A 66 -2.36 -29.62 -11.71
N ASN A 67 -2.05 -28.33 -11.49
CA ASN A 67 -0.92 -27.64 -12.11
C ASN A 67 -0.18 -26.76 -11.09
N PRO A 68 0.74 -27.30 -10.27
CA PRO A 68 1.41 -26.54 -9.20
C PRO A 68 2.22 -25.34 -9.71
N ILE A 69 2.76 -25.44 -10.92
CA ILE A 69 3.49 -24.37 -11.60
C ILE A 69 2.61 -23.13 -11.85
N SER A 70 1.29 -23.29 -11.94
CA SER A 70 0.35 -22.17 -12.12
C SER A 70 0.45 -21.14 -11.01
N LEU A 71 0.85 -21.54 -9.79
CA LEU A 71 1.02 -20.65 -8.65
C LEU A 71 2.09 -19.56 -8.89
N LEU A 72 3.16 -19.90 -9.62
CA LEU A 72 4.22 -18.96 -9.97
C LEU A 72 3.74 -17.91 -10.98
N TYR A 73 2.92 -18.33 -11.95
CA TYR A 73 2.39 -17.46 -13.00
C TYR A 73 1.11 -16.73 -12.58
N PHE A 74 0.49 -17.15 -11.48
CA PHE A 74 -0.75 -16.55 -11.03
C PHE A 74 -0.56 -15.10 -10.66
N HIS A 75 -1.42 -14.28 -11.26
CA HIS A 75 -1.31 -12.85 -11.12
C HIS A 75 -1.91 -12.29 -9.83
N GLY A 76 -2.37 -13.15 -8.92
CA GLY A 76 -2.94 -12.76 -7.62
C GLY A 76 -4.40 -12.33 -7.70
N GLY A 77 -4.78 -11.59 -8.74
CA GLY A 77 -6.14 -11.10 -8.96
C GLY A 77 -6.66 -10.15 -7.87
N ARG A 78 -7.85 -9.60 -8.06
CA ARG A 78 -8.49 -8.65 -7.11
C ARG A 78 -8.92 -9.32 -5.81
N LYS A 79 -9.51 -10.51 -5.89
CA LYS A 79 -9.98 -11.28 -4.72
C LYS A 79 -8.84 -11.65 -3.79
N GLY A 80 -7.73 -12.13 -4.35
CA GLY A 80 -6.52 -12.45 -3.59
C GLY A 80 -5.93 -11.24 -2.88
N PHE A 81 -5.90 -10.08 -3.57
CA PHE A 81 -5.38 -8.86 -2.98
C PHE A 81 -6.23 -8.39 -1.78
N ILE A 82 -7.56 -8.41 -1.91
CA ILE A 82 -8.47 -8.07 -0.79
C ILE A 82 -8.26 -9.03 0.39
N PHE A 83 -8.14 -10.33 0.11
CA PHE A 83 -7.90 -11.33 1.16
C PHE A 83 -6.58 -11.06 1.90
N GLY A 84 -5.50 -10.81 1.16
CA GLY A 84 -4.22 -10.50 1.76
C GLY A 84 -4.22 -9.19 2.53
N LEU A 85 -4.94 -8.17 2.03
CA LEU A 85 -5.12 -6.90 2.74
C LEU A 85 -5.84 -7.13 4.07
N ALA A 86 -6.90 -7.93 4.09
CA ALA A 86 -7.64 -8.25 5.32
C ALA A 86 -6.76 -8.97 6.36
N LEU A 87 -5.97 -9.96 5.94
CA LEU A 87 -5.02 -10.65 6.84
C LEU A 87 -3.95 -9.70 7.38
N THR A 88 -3.46 -8.81 6.53
CA THR A 88 -2.44 -7.81 6.91
C THR A 88 -2.98 -6.81 7.91
N MET A 89 -4.22 -6.33 7.72
CA MET A 89 -4.89 -5.46 8.69
C MET A 89 -5.10 -6.16 10.04
N LEU A 90 -5.51 -7.42 10.03
CA LEU A 90 -5.67 -8.20 11.26
C LEU A 90 -4.33 -8.39 11.99
N TYR A 91 -3.26 -8.65 11.25
CA TYR A 91 -1.90 -8.74 11.80
C TYR A 91 -1.46 -7.42 12.44
N LEU A 92 -1.59 -6.30 11.72
CA LEU A 92 -1.22 -4.97 12.22
C LEU A 92 -2.06 -4.59 13.45
N TYR A 93 -3.37 -4.83 13.43
CA TYR A 93 -4.25 -4.60 14.57
C TYR A 93 -3.76 -5.31 15.83
N ARG A 94 -3.44 -6.61 15.72
CA ARG A 94 -2.93 -7.40 16.86
C ARG A 94 -1.57 -6.91 17.34
N LYS A 95 -0.71 -6.44 16.43
CA LYS A 95 0.61 -5.91 16.77
C LYS A 95 0.51 -4.55 17.47
N ILE A 96 -0.39 -3.67 17.03
CA ILE A 96 -0.64 -2.37 17.68
C ILE A 96 -1.06 -2.59 19.14
N GLU A 97 -2.02 -3.51 19.38
CA GLU A 97 -2.50 -3.80 20.75
C GLU A 97 -1.41 -4.37 21.67
N LYS A 98 -0.49 -5.17 21.12
CA LYS A 98 0.55 -5.85 21.91
C LYS A 98 1.81 -5.03 22.12
N GLU A 99 2.24 -4.28 21.11
CA GLU A 99 3.63 -3.77 21.04
C GLU A 99 3.75 -2.25 21.21
N ARG A 100 2.63 -1.53 21.37
CA ARG A 100 2.53 -0.08 21.70
C ARG A 100 3.50 0.82 20.91
N PHE A 101 3.65 0.56 19.61
CA PHE A 101 4.41 1.44 18.72
C PHE A 101 3.54 2.60 18.22
N SER A 102 4.17 3.68 17.74
CA SER A 102 3.44 4.86 17.27
C SER A 102 2.62 4.55 16.01
N THR A 103 1.30 4.50 16.15
CA THR A 103 0.37 4.35 15.03
C THR A 103 0.44 5.51 14.06
N ALA A 104 0.78 6.72 14.55
CA ALA A 104 1.01 7.90 13.71
C ALA A 104 2.15 7.64 12.71
N ILE A 105 3.28 7.10 13.18
CA ILE A 105 4.43 6.78 12.32
C ILE A 105 4.07 5.67 11.33
N LEU A 106 3.42 4.59 11.79
CA LEU A 106 2.94 3.51 10.90
C LEU A 106 2.08 4.07 9.76
N PHE A 107 1.21 5.02 10.08
CA PHE A 107 0.34 5.62 9.11
C PHE A 107 1.07 6.55 8.15
N GLY A 108 2.00 7.36 8.63
CA GLY A 108 2.88 8.18 7.79
C GLY A 108 3.68 7.33 6.79
N ILE A 109 4.20 6.17 7.22
CA ILE A 109 4.90 5.22 6.33
C ILE A 109 3.93 4.63 5.30
N THR A 110 2.70 4.32 5.68
CA THR A 110 1.68 3.81 4.76
C THR A 110 1.32 4.84 3.69
N VAL A 111 1.08 6.10 4.10
CA VAL A 111 0.86 7.22 3.18
C VAL A 111 2.03 7.32 2.20
N TYR A 112 3.26 7.32 2.72
CA TYR A 112 4.47 7.37 1.89
C TYR A 112 4.56 6.20 0.90
N GLN A 113 4.26 4.97 1.32
CA GLN A 113 4.25 3.81 0.42
C GLN A 113 3.21 3.99 -0.70
N VAL A 114 1.98 4.40 -0.38
CA VAL A 114 0.92 4.58 -1.37
C VAL A 114 1.30 5.64 -2.39
N MET A 115 1.90 6.74 -1.92
CA MET A 115 2.40 7.82 -2.76
C MET A 115 3.51 7.33 -3.72
N LEU A 116 4.47 6.56 -3.21
CA LEU A 116 5.51 5.95 -4.04
C LEU A 116 4.95 4.93 -5.03
N TYR A 117 3.98 4.12 -4.61
CA TYR A 117 3.32 3.16 -5.48
C TYR A 117 2.64 3.86 -6.64
N GLU A 118 1.89 4.93 -6.39
CA GLU A 118 1.20 5.72 -7.42
C GLU A 118 2.19 6.33 -8.42
N LEU A 119 3.27 6.93 -7.92
CA LEU A 119 4.28 7.53 -8.78
C LEU A 119 5.00 6.47 -9.62
N ALA A 120 5.46 5.38 -9.00
CA ALA A 120 6.13 4.28 -9.69
C ALA A 120 5.20 3.60 -10.71
N SER A 121 3.92 3.39 -10.35
CA SER A 121 2.88 2.88 -11.24
C SER A 121 2.73 3.75 -12.49
N ARG A 122 2.64 5.08 -12.32
CA ARG A 122 2.47 6.01 -13.44
C ARG A 122 3.69 6.04 -14.34
N ILE A 123 4.90 6.06 -13.76
CA ILE A 123 6.17 5.99 -14.51
C ILE A 123 6.26 4.70 -15.32
N LEU A 124 6.05 3.55 -14.67
CA LEU A 124 6.15 2.23 -15.31
C LEU A 124 5.02 1.98 -16.34
N ASN A 125 3.94 2.74 -16.31
CA ASN A 125 2.89 2.70 -17.32
C ASN A 125 3.01 3.83 -18.35
N ASN A 126 4.16 4.53 -18.43
CA ASN A 126 4.41 5.65 -19.33
C ASN A 126 3.29 6.72 -19.32
N GLN A 127 2.68 6.96 -18.17
CA GLN A 127 1.67 8.00 -18.01
C GLN A 127 2.35 9.34 -17.75
N THR A 128 2.47 10.18 -18.78
CA THR A 128 3.20 11.46 -18.73
C THR A 128 2.30 12.70 -18.90
N GLY A 129 1.00 12.58 -18.63
CA GLY A 129 0.01 13.67 -18.77
C GLY A 129 -0.20 14.52 -17.51
N ILE A 130 -1.23 15.38 -17.53
CA ILE A 130 -1.60 16.28 -16.42
C ILE A 130 -1.78 15.52 -15.10
N GLY A 131 -2.38 14.33 -15.13
CA GLY A 131 -2.57 13.50 -13.93
C GLY A 131 -1.25 13.08 -13.26
N PHE A 132 -0.18 12.88 -14.04
CA PHE A 132 1.15 12.58 -13.50
C PHE A 132 1.73 13.77 -12.75
N TYR A 133 1.75 14.96 -13.38
CA TYR A 133 2.28 16.17 -12.75
C TYR A 133 1.45 16.59 -11.54
N ALA A 134 0.12 16.45 -11.60
CA ALA A 134 -0.77 16.69 -10.45
C ALA A 134 -0.46 15.73 -9.29
N SER A 135 -0.28 14.43 -9.57
CA SER A 135 0.10 13.44 -8.55
C SER A 135 1.46 13.75 -7.93
N LEU A 136 2.44 14.17 -8.74
CA LEU A 136 3.76 14.57 -8.27
C LEU A 136 3.70 15.83 -7.38
N ALA A 137 2.90 16.82 -7.76
CA ALA A 137 2.70 18.03 -6.94
C ALA A 137 2.06 17.69 -5.59
N VAL A 138 0.99 16.86 -5.59
CA VAL A 138 0.37 16.36 -4.36
C VAL A 138 1.36 15.57 -3.52
N PHE A 139 2.20 14.74 -4.16
CA PHE A 139 3.25 13.98 -3.49
C PHE A 139 4.17 14.92 -2.70
N VAL A 140 4.73 15.92 -3.36
CA VAL A 140 5.69 16.85 -2.76
C VAL A 140 5.06 17.59 -1.59
N VAL A 141 3.85 18.11 -1.77
CA VAL A 141 3.14 18.87 -0.72
C VAL A 141 2.86 17.99 0.50
N VAL A 142 2.26 16.81 0.32
CA VAL A 142 1.95 15.91 1.43
C VAL A 142 3.22 15.40 2.11
N ALA A 143 4.28 15.09 1.36
CA ALA A 143 5.54 14.64 1.92
C ALA A 143 6.18 15.71 2.83
N LEU A 144 6.18 16.98 2.41
CA LEU A 144 6.67 18.10 3.22
C LEU A 144 5.89 18.25 4.52
N PHE A 145 4.55 18.15 4.46
CA PHE A 145 3.72 18.25 5.66
C PHE A 145 3.85 17.03 6.58
N VAL A 146 3.94 15.81 6.03
CA VAL A 146 4.16 14.59 6.82
C VAL A 146 5.50 14.67 7.54
N TRP A 147 6.57 15.09 6.87
CA TRP A 147 7.90 15.22 7.46
C TRP A 147 7.94 16.18 8.66
N ARG A 148 7.15 17.26 8.60
CA ARG A 148 7.14 18.30 9.66
C ARG A 148 6.66 17.77 11.01
N LYS A 149 5.66 16.89 11.03
CA LYS A 149 4.99 16.41 12.26
C LYS A 149 4.60 14.93 12.18
N TRP A 150 5.52 14.10 11.71
CA TRP A 150 5.35 12.66 11.52
C TRP A 150 4.94 11.84 12.77
N ASN A 151 5.20 12.34 13.98
CA ASN A 151 4.81 11.68 15.22
C ASN A 151 3.52 12.27 15.85
N ASP A 152 2.94 13.31 15.26
CA ASP A 152 1.68 13.89 15.72
C ASP A 152 0.50 13.15 15.09
N ARG A 153 -0.30 12.52 15.95
CA ARG A 153 -1.42 11.66 15.55
C ARG A 153 -2.54 12.42 14.84
N MET A 154 -2.93 13.58 15.36
CA MET A 154 -4.01 14.38 14.76
C MET A 154 -3.55 14.91 13.40
N TRP A 155 -2.29 15.32 13.31
CA TRP A 155 -1.69 15.75 12.07
C TRP A 155 -1.65 14.64 11.02
N MET A 156 -1.20 13.43 11.38
CA MET A 156 -1.19 12.28 10.45
C MET A 156 -2.59 11.90 9.98
N PHE A 157 -3.58 11.97 10.86
CA PHE A 157 -4.98 11.75 10.51
C PHE A 157 -5.48 12.77 9.47
N GLN A 158 -5.26 14.07 9.73
CA GLN A 158 -5.62 15.15 8.81
C GLN A 158 -4.92 15.04 7.46
N MET A 159 -3.61 14.73 7.46
CA MET A 159 -2.83 14.58 6.23
C MET A 159 -3.31 13.39 5.39
N SER A 160 -3.80 12.33 6.00
CA SER A 160 -4.30 11.16 5.27
C SER A 160 -5.66 11.41 4.64
N ILE A 161 -6.53 12.15 5.32
CA ILE A 161 -7.78 12.65 4.72
C ILE A 161 -7.46 13.59 3.55
N LEU A 162 -6.53 14.53 3.75
CA LEU A 162 -6.10 15.44 2.69
C LEU A 162 -5.54 14.69 1.48
N PHE A 163 -4.66 13.71 1.72
CA PHE A 163 -4.11 12.85 0.68
C PHE A 163 -5.20 12.10 -0.09
N LEU A 164 -6.14 11.45 0.63
CA LEU A 164 -7.28 10.76 0.02
C LEU A 164 -8.13 11.67 -0.86
N LEU A 165 -8.43 12.89 -0.38
CA LEU A 165 -9.26 13.85 -1.12
C LEU A 165 -8.54 14.33 -2.38
N LEU A 166 -7.26 14.71 -2.27
CA LEU A 166 -6.47 15.15 -3.40
C LEU A 166 -6.30 14.02 -4.43
N GLN A 167 -6.04 12.80 -3.97
CA GLN A 167 -5.95 11.63 -4.83
C GLN A 167 -7.29 11.32 -5.51
N GLY A 168 -8.40 11.45 -4.78
CA GLY A 168 -9.75 11.29 -5.30
C GLY A 168 -10.07 12.31 -6.40
N ILE A 169 -9.66 13.57 -6.24
CA ILE A 169 -9.80 14.61 -7.28
C ILE A 169 -9.01 14.21 -8.53
N ILE A 170 -7.75 13.80 -8.40
CA ILE A 170 -6.94 13.35 -9.55
C ILE A 170 -7.61 12.17 -10.25
N TYR A 171 -8.05 11.18 -9.49
CA TYR A 171 -8.74 10.01 -10.02
C TYR A 171 -10.08 10.37 -10.67
N ALA A 172 -10.81 11.35 -10.15
CA ALA A 172 -12.03 11.86 -10.76
C ALA A 172 -11.76 12.55 -12.10
N LEU A 173 -10.73 13.40 -12.16
CA LEU A 173 -10.30 14.06 -13.41
C LEU A 173 -9.88 13.07 -14.49
N GLU A 174 -9.34 11.91 -14.09
CA GLU A 174 -8.99 10.82 -15.00
C GLU A 174 -10.18 9.89 -15.34
N GLY A 175 -11.37 10.13 -14.81
CA GLY A 175 -12.54 9.24 -14.98
C GLY A 175 -12.41 7.88 -14.27
N LYS A 176 -11.49 7.77 -13.30
CA LYS A 176 -11.13 6.54 -12.57
C LYS A 176 -11.59 6.54 -11.11
N LEU A 177 -12.51 7.42 -10.72
CA LEU A 177 -12.96 7.54 -9.32
C LEU A 177 -13.47 6.21 -8.74
N ALA A 178 -14.22 5.44 -9.54
CA ALA A 178 -14.74 4.12 -9.16
C ALA A 178 -13.75 2.96 -9.40
N SER A 179 -12.46 3.25 -9.56
CA SER A 179 -11.44 2.22 -9.80
C SER A 179 -11.14 1.39 -8.55
N PHE A 180 -10.60 0.20 -8.78
CA PHE A 180 -10.19 -0.70 -7.72
C PHE A 180 -9.14 -0.09 -6.76
N SER A 181 -8.19 0.70 -7.29
CA SER A 181 -7.18 1.37 -6.47
C SER A 181 -7.82 2.35 -5.49
N MET A 182 -8.78 3.15 -5.94
CA MET A 182 -9.47 4.11 -5.08
C MET A 182 -10.26 3.41 -3.96
N LEU A 183 -10.92 2.29 -4.27
CA LEU A 183 -11.59 1.47 -3.26
C LEU A 183 -10.61 0.93 -2.21
N VAL A 184 -9.44 0.44 -2.65
CA VAL A 184 -8.39 -0.04 -1.75
C VAL A 184 -7.91 1.10 -0.84
N TYR A 185 -7.71 2.31 -1.37
CA TYR A 185 -7.30 3.46 -0.57
C TYR A 185 -8.35 3.83 0.46
N LEU A 186 -9.61 3.92 0.08
CA LEU A 186 -10.70 4.22 1.01
C LEU A 186 -10.77 3.21 2.15
N VAL A 187 -10.66 1.91 1.86
CA VAL A 187 -10.66 0.86 2.88
C VAL A 187 -9.42 0.94 3.76
N LEU A 188 -8.23 1.06 3.17
CA LEU A 188 -6.94 1.16 3.86
C LEU A 188 -6.94 2.31 4.87
N PHE A 189 -7.20 3.52 4.39
CA PHE A 189 -7.20 4.73 5.20
C PHE A 189 -8.39 4.80 6.15
N GLY A 190 -9.54 4.23 5.79
CA GLY A 190 -10.70 4.10 6.69
C GLY A 190 -10.44 3.18 7.88
N VAL A 191 -9.77 2.04 7.66
CA VAL A 191 -9.35 1.14 8.76
C VAL A 191 -8.35 1.86 9.66
N PHE A 192 -7.33 2.51 9.08
CA PHE A 192 -6.35 3.24 9.89
C PHE A 192 -6.95 4.42 10.66
N ALA A 193 -7.92 5.13 10.10
CA ALA A 193 -8.68 6.16 10.81
C ALA A 193 -9.33 5.62 12.10
N ILE A 194 -9.87 4.40 12.06
CA ILE A 194 -10.44 3.72 13.23
C ILE A 194 -9.34 3.34 14.24
N LEU A 195 -8.21 2.81 13.77
CA LEU A 195 -7.06 2.47 14.62
C LEU A 195 -6.51 3.71 15.34
N LEU A 196 -6.35 4.81 14.60
CA LEU A 196 -5.97 6.12 15.11
C LEU A 196 -7.03 6.78 15.98
N LYS A 197 -8.20 6.20 16.21
CA LYS A 197 -9.15 6.67 17.24
C LYS A 197 -9.07 5.83 18.51
N LYS A 198 -8.72 4.54 18.39
CA LYS A 198 -8.74 3.58 19.50
C LYS A 198 -7.66 3.80 20.56
N GLU A 199 -6.49 4.32 20.20
CA GLU A 199 -5.43 4.68 21.15
C GLU A 199 -5.77 5.90 22.06
N VAL A 200 -7.03 6.38 22.12
CA VAL A 200 -7.44 7.50 23.01
C VAL A 200 -7.71 7.03 24.45
N LYS A 201 -7.71 5.73 24.74
CA LYS A 201 -7.87 5.24 26.11
C LYS A 201 -6.52 5.02 26.79
N ILE A 202 -5.98 6.07 27.41
CA ILE A 202 -5.16 5.98 28.63
C ILE A 202 -5.77 6.95 29.63
#